data_AF-A0A2E8CNT8-F1
#
_entry.id   AF-A0A2E8CNT8-F1
#
_cell.length_a   1.000
_cell.length_b   1.000
_cell.length_c   1.000
_cell.angle_alpha   90.00
_cell.angle_beta   90.00
_cell.angle_gamma   90.00
#
_symmetry.space_group_name_H-M   'P 1'
#
loop_
_entity.id
_entity.type
_entity.pdbx_description
1 polymer ?
#
loop_
_entity_poly.entity_id
_entity_poly.type
_entity_poly.pdbx_seq_one_letter_code
_entity_poly.pdbx_strand_id
1 'polypeptide(L)'
;MAVCAFALPKCEAPEGLEAQDQINYCMIHTFRVACLVRKGYDLEKENWTVMQTDYEACTIRGCDQLFQQTGVLSEALFIKVCNIAQSDRR
;
A
#
# COMPACT_ATOMS: atom_id res chain seq x y z
N MET A 1 -1.16 25.96 -8.76
CA MET A 1 -1.44 24.76 -7.96
C MET A 1 -0.21 23.88 -8.06
N ALA A 2 0.61 23.81 -7.02
CA ALA A 2 1.81 22.98 -7.04
C ALA A 2 1.40 21.53 -6.77
N VAL A 3 1.46 20.68 -7.79
CA VAL A 3 1.37 19.23 -7.60
C VAL A 3 2.72 18.82 -7.04
N CYS A 4 2.81 18.64 -5.73
CA CYS A 4 3.97 18.01 -5.11
C CYS A 4 4.05 16.58 -5.66
N ALA A 5 4.83 16.39 -6.72
CA ALA A 5 5.30 15.09 -7.13
C ALA A 5 6.33 14.65 -6.09
N PHE A 6 5.85 14.23 -4.92
CA PHE A 6 6.65 13.43 -4.01
C PHE A 6 7.09 12.23 -4.85
N ALA A 7 8.40 12.04 -5.00
CA ALA A 7 8.94 10.82 -5.59
C ALA A 7 8.53 9.68 -4.64
N LEU A 8 7.33 9.15 -4.84
CA LEU A 8 6.85 8.00 -4.08
C LEU A 8 7.90 6.90 -4.23
N PRO A 9 8.16 6.12 -3.17
CA PRO A 9 9.02 4.95 -3.28
C PRO A 9 8.61 4.14 -4.51
N LYS A 10 9.58 3.54 -5.20
CA LYS A 10 9.27 2.76 -6.39
C LYS A 10 8.27 1.66 -6.03
N CYS A 11 7.23 1.54 -6.85
CA CYS A 11 6.35 0.39 -6.76
C CYS A 11 7.09 -0.84 -7.31
N GLU A 12 7.56 -1.69 -6.42
CA GLU A 12 8.13 -3.00 -6.78
C GLU A 12 7.07 -4.07 -6.48
N ALA A 13 6.19 -4.29 -7.46
CA ALA A 13 5.13 -5.28 -7.33
C ALA A 13 5.72 -6.70 -7.18
N PRO A 14 5.15 -7.56 -6.31
CA PRO A 14 5.59 -8.93 -6.16
C PRO A 14 5.52 -9.70 -7.47
N GLU A 15 6.55 -10.51 -7.73
CA GLU A 15 6.53 -11.45 -8.85
C GLU A 15 5.36 -12.46 -8.73
N GLY A 16 4.86 -12.91 -9.89
CA GLY A 16 3.74 -13.85 -9.98
C GLY A 16 2.36 -13.23 -9.81
N LEU A 17 2.24 -11.90 -9.83
CA LEU A 17 0.96 -11.21 -10.03
C LEU A 17 0.70 -10.99 -11.52
N GLU A 18 -0.55 -11.17 -11.94
CA GLU A 18 -1.04 -10.78 -13.27
C GLU A 18 -0.87 -9.26 -13.48
N ALA A 19 -0.82 -8.79 -14.72
CA ALA A 19 -0.56 -7.39 -15.04
C ALA A 19 -1.55 -6.43 -14.34
N GLN A 20 -2.83 -6.80 -14.27
CA GLN A 20 -3.84 -6.01 -13.57
C GLN A 20 -3.61 -5.95 -12.06
N ASP A 21 -3.13 -7.05 -11.47
CA ASP A 21 -2.85 -7.11 -10.03
C ASP A 21 -1.57 -6.37 -9.66
N GLN A 22 -0.60 -6.28 -10.57
CA GLN A 22 0.56 -5.41 -10.41
C GLN A 22 0.15 -3.94 -10.39
N ILE A 23 -0.78 -3.52 -11.27
CA ILE A 23 -1.35 -2.17 -11.27
C ILE A 23 -2.07 -1.89 -9.95
N ASN A 24 -2.94 -2.81 -9.54
CA ASN A 24 -3.69 -2.70 -8.29
C ASN A 24 -2.77 -2.68 -7.05
N TYR A 25 -1.69 -3.48 -7.06
CA TYR A 25 -0.64 -3.43 -6.04
C TYR A 25 -0.02 -2.03 -5.97
N CYS A 26 0.32 -1.42 -7.11
CA CYS A 26 0.91 -0.09 -7.14
C CYS A 26 -0.05 0.99 -6.61
N MET A 27 -1.36 0.84 -6.84
CA MET A 27 -2.36 1.73 -6.24
C MET A 27 -2.38 1.60 -4.72
N ILE A 28 -2.38 0.37 -4.18
CA ILE A 28 -2.28 0.12 -2.72
C ILE A 28 -0.99 0.72 -2.17
N HIS A 29 0.13 0.54 -2.88
CA HIS A 29 1.42 1.13 -2.51
C HIS A 29 1.31 2.66 -2.39
N THR A 30 0.72 3.33 -3.39
CA THR A 30 0.51 4.79 -3.35
C THR A 30 -0.33 5.22 -2.15
N PHE A 31 -1.44 4.53 -1.86
CA PHE A 31 -2.29 4.86 -0.71
C PHE A 31 -1.57 4.66 0.62
N ARG A 32 -0.82 3.56 0.76
CA ARG A 32 -0.01 3.28 1.94
C ARG A 32 1.03 4.36 2.19
N VAL A 33 1.78 4.74 1.15
CA VAL A 33 2.81 5.78 1.24
C VAL A 33 2.18 7.12 1.64
N ALA A 34 1.06 7.51 1.02
CA ALA A 34 0.36 8.74 1.38
C ALA A 34 -0.11 8.73 2.85
N CYS A 35 -0.58 7.58 3.35
CA CYS A 35 -0.96 7.41 4.75
C CYS A 35 0.23 7.54 5.71
N LEU A 36 1.39 6.97 5.36
CA LEU A 36 2.62 7.06 6.14
C LEU A 36 3.21 8.48 6.15
N VAL A 37 3.22 9.17 5.01
CA VAL A 37 3.64 10.59 4.94
C VAL A 37 2.75 11.46 5.83
N ARG A 38 1.43 11.23 5.82
CA ARG A 38 0.50 11.95 6.72
C ARG A 38 0.72 11.66 8.20
N LYS A 39 1.32 10.51 8.54
CA LYS A 39 1.75 10.18 9.91
C LYS A 39 3.09 10.82 10.29
N GLY A 40 3.77 11.49 9.35
CA GLY A 40 5.03 12.19 9.59
C GLY A 40 6.27 11.38 9.24
N TYR A 41 6.13 10.24 8.56
CA TYR A 41 7.28 9.47 8.08
C TYR A 41 7.94 10.15 6.88
N ASP A 42 9.27 10.27 6.93
CA ASP A 42 10.10 10.72 5.83
C ASP A 42 10.51 9.51 4.98
N LEU A 43 9.80 9.32 3.86
CA LEU A 43 9.99 8.21 2.93
C LEU A 43 10.86 8.59 1.72
N GLU A 44 11.46 9.79 1.71
CA GLU A 44 12.34 10.24 0.63
C GLU A 44 13.76 9.66 0.75
N LYS A 45 14.11 9.12 1.93
CA LYS A 45 15.39 8.46 2.19
C LYS A 45 15.39 7.02 1.68
N GLU A 46 16.51 6.55 1.13
CA GLU A 46 16.65 5.16 0.66
C GLU A 46 16.41 4.10 1.76
N ASN A 47 16.64 4.44 3.03
CA ASN A 47 16.50 3.54 4.18
C ASN A 47 15.43 4.02 5.18
N TRP A 48 14.27 4.42 4.66
CA TRP A 48 13.17 4.81 5.54
C TRP A 48 12.76 3.66 6.45
N THR A 49 12.41 4.00 7.69
CA THR A 49 11.92 3.05 8.69
C THR A 49 10.58 3.55 9.19
N VAL A 50 9.61 2.65 9.28
CA VAL A 50 8.27 2.94 9.78
C VAL A 50 7.92 1.94 10.87
N MET A 51 7.01 2.32 11.79
CA MET A 51 6.47 1.34 12.72
C MET A 51 5.66 0.29 11.95
N GLN A 52 5.86 -0.99 12.27
CA GLN A 52 5.16 -2.09 11.62
C GLN A 52 3.64 -1.92 11.72
N THR A 53 3.14 -1.51 12.89
CA THR A 53 1.72 -1.26 13.13
C THR A 53 1.15 -0.17 12.21
N ASP A 54 1.91 0.89 11.96
CA ASP A 54 1.50 1.95 11.03
C ASP A 54 1.56 1.48 9.57
N TYR A 55 2.56 0.69 9.21
CA TYR A 55 2.67 0.10 7.88
C TYR A 55 1.48 -0.81 7.57
N GLU A 56 1.13 -1.70 8.50
CA GLU A 56 -0.01 -2.61 8.38
C GLU A 56 -1.32 -1.84 8.33
N ALA A 57 -1.55 -0.90 9.26
CA ALA A 57 -2.76 -0.08 9.26
C ALA A 57 -2.92 0.75 7.97
N CYS A 58 -1.84 1.33 7.45
CA CYS A 58 -1.86 2.05 6.18
C CYS A 58 -2.02 1.12 4.97
N THR A 59 -1.56 -0.13 5.04
CA THR A 59 -1.78 -1.13 4.00
C THR A 59 -3.25 -1.56 3.96
N ILE A 60 -3.86 -1.85 5.11
CA ILE A 60 -5.29 -2.19 5.22
C ILE A 60 -6.15 -1.06 4.64
N ARG A 61 -5.88 0.20 5.03
CA ARG A 61 -6.57 1.36 4.46
C ARG A 61 -6.39 1.47 2.95
N GLY A 62 -5.20 1.17 2.43
CA GLY A 62 -4.94 1.17 1.00
C GLY A 62 -5.73 0.11 0.24
N CYS A 63 -5.84 -1.09 0.81
CA CYS A 63 -6.67 -2.18 0.28
C CYS A 63 -8.16 -1.83 0.29
N ASP A 64 -8.67 -1.28 1.40
CA ASP A 64 -10.06 -0.83 1.51
C ASP A 64 -10.37 0.27 0.48
N GLN A 65 -9.47 1.23 0.32
CA GLN A 65 -9.63 2.32 -0.65
C GLN A 65 -9.60 1.81 -2.09
N LEU A 66 -8.72 0.86 -2.41
CA LEU A 66 -8.73 0.21 -3.72
C LEU A 66 -10.06 -0.50 -3.95
N PHE A 67 -10.52 -1.30 -3.00
CA PHE A 67 -11.78 -2.04 -3.11
C PHE A 67 -12.98 -1.10 -3.30
N GLN A 68 -13.00 0.04 -2.61
CA GLN A 68 -14.04 1.06 -2.80
C GLN A 68 -14.01 1.72 -4.19
N GLN A 69 -12.82 1.84 -4.82
CA GLN A 69 -12.67 2.46 -6.13
C GLN A 69 -12.93 1.51 -7.29
N THR A 70 -12.48 0.26 -7.18
CA THR A 70 -12.53 -0.72 -8.28
C THR A 70 -13.66 -1.72 -8.14
N GLY A 71 -14.20 -1.90 -6.93
CA GLY A 71 -15.14 -2.98 -6.61
C GLY A 71 -14.56 -4.38 -6.72
N VAL A 72 -13.27 -4.51 -7.03
CA VAL A 72 -12.60 -5.78 -7.34
C VAL A 72 -11.23 -5.81 -6.68
N LEU A 73 -11.02 -6.87 -5.90
CA LEU A 73 -9.72 -7.25 -5.36
C LEU A 73 -9.53 -8.73 -5.72
N SER A 74 -8.50 -9.05 -6.50
CA SER A 74 -8.23 -10.45 -6.84
C SER A 74 -7.81 -11.21 -5.59
N GLU A 75 -8.08 -12.53 -5.56
CA GLU A 75 -7.66 -13.39 -4.46
C GLU A 75 -6.13 -13.41 -4.32
N ALA A 76 -5.39 -13.43 -5.43
CA ALA A 76 -3.93 -13.41 -5.43
C ALA A 76 -3.37 -12.13 -4.80
N LEU A 77 -3.93 -10.96 -5.15
CA LEU A 77 -3.54 -9.69 -4.58
C LEU A 77 -3.95 -9.58 -3.11
N PHE A 78 -5.16 -10.06 -2.77
CA PHE A 78 -5.61 -10.12 -1.40
C PHE A 78 -4.64 -10.94 -0.54
N ILE A 79 -4.35 -12.19 -0.91
CA ILE A 79 -3.47 -13.08 -0.15
C ILE A 79 -2.06 -12.49 0.03
N LYS A 80 -1.51 -11.87 -1.01
CA LYS A 80 -0.13 -11.34 -0.98
C LYS A 80 0.01 -10.01 -0.25
N VAL A 81 -1.05 -9.20 -0.15
CA VAL A 81 -0.93 -7.80 0.28
C VAL A 81 -1.94 -7.42 1.36
N CYS A 82 -3.20 -7.77 1.16
CA CYS A 82 -4.32 -7.30 1.98
C CYS A 82 -4.73 -8.30 3.07
N ASN A 83 -4.31 -9.56 2.95
CA ASN A 83 -4.55 -10.65 3.89
C ASN A 83 -3.55 -10.57 5.06
N ILE A 84 -3.50 -9.42 5.72
CA ILE A 84 -2.74 -9.21 6.96
C ILE A 84 -3.57 -9.78 8.12
N ALA A 85 -3.82 -11.09 8.09
CA ALA A 85 -4.71 -11.78 9.01
C ALA A 85 -4.14 -12.00 10.44
N GLN A 86 -3.32 -11.09 10.98
CA GLN A 86 -2.83 -11.19 12.38
C GLN A 86 -2.68 -9.84 13.10
N SER A 87 -3.75 -9.05 13.25
CA SER A 87 -3.84 -8.13 14.40
C SER A 87 -5.22 -8.06 15.06
N ASP A 88 -6.16 -8.90 14.64
CA ASP A 88 -7.43 -9.13 15.36
C ASP A 88 -7.70 -10.62 15.60
N ARG A 89 -6.63 -11.44 15.73
CA ARG A 89 -6.74 -12.65 16.55
C ARG A 89 -6.63 -12.19 18.00
N ARG A 90 -7.80 -11.81 18.52
CA ARG A 90 -8.16 -11.60 19.92
C ARG A 90 -7.43 -12.50 20.91
#